data_AF-A0A937RIS8-F1
#
_entry.id   AF-A0A937RIS8-F1
#
_cell.length_a   1.000
_cell.length_b   1.000
_cell.length_c   1.000
_cell.angle_alpha   90.00
_cell.angle_beta   90.00
_cell.angle_gamma   90.00
#
_symmetry.space_group_name_H-M   'P 1'
#
loop_
_entity.id
_entity.type
_entity.pdbx_description
1 polymer ?
#
loop_
_entity_poly.entity_id
_entity_poly.type
_entity_poly.pdbx_seq_one_letter_code
_entity_poly.pdbx_strand_id
1 'polypeptide(L)'
;MSHFTQLRTKITELEHLVAALADVGYATVETHDEARPLRGYQGDRRRQRAHVIVRRQHVGAASNDLGFERQEDGTFRAWISEYDVRELGAGWLGRVEARYAYHATRATLARQGFSVAREETDRDGTVRLVLTRQATGF
;
A
#
# COMPACT_ATOMS: atom_id res chain seq x y z
N MET A 1 27.59 -14.19 -7.11
CA MET A 1 26.82 -13.27 -7.97
C MET A 1 25.46 -13.10 -7.34
N SER A 2 25.10 -11.89 -6.89
CA SER A 2 23.77 -11.60 -6.37
C SER A 2 22.81 -11.42 -7.55
N HIS A 3 21.81 -12.30 -7.67
CA HIS A 3 20.74 -12.15 -8.65
C HIS A 3 19.75 -11.12 -8.11
N PHE A 4 19.66 -9.96 -8.77
CA PHE A 4 18.67 -8.94 -8.44
C PHE A 4 17.48 -9.08 -9.39
N THR A 5 16.27 -9.27 -8.85
CA THR A 5 15.03 -9.22 -9.62
C THR A 5 14.30 -7.94 -9.29
N GLN A 6 14.11 -7.08 -10.31
CA GLN A 6 13.29 -5.90 -10.17
C GLN A 6 11.83 -6.29 -10.39
N LEU A 7 11.02 -6.22 -9.33
CA LEU A 7 9.59 -6.50 -9.38
C LEU A 7 8.82 -5.20 -9.64
N ARG A 8 8.07 -5.15 -10.75
CA ARG A 8 7.08 -4.10 -10.99
C ARG A 8 5.72 -4.63 -10.55
N THR A 9 5.22 -4.15 -9.41
CA THR A 9 4.05 -4.74 -8.77
C THR A 9 2.84 -3.83 -8.92
N LYS A 10 1.70 -4.40 -9.34
CA LYS A 10 0.40 -3.74 -9.27
C LYS A 10 -0.22 -4.01 -7.89
N ILE A 11 -0.89 -3.02 -7.33
CA ILE A 11 -1.60 -3.17 -6.05
C ILE A 11 -2.93 -3.91 -6.32
N THR A 12 -3.07 -5.15 -5.84
CA THR A 12 -4.25 -6.01 -6.07
C THR A 12 -4.81 -6.58 -4.76
N GLU A 13 -3.95 -6.87 -3.79
CA GLU A 13 -4.31 -7.49 -2.52
C GLU A 13 -4.60 -6.43 -1.44
N LEU A 14 -5.80 -6.48 -0.86
CA LEU A 14 -6.25 -5.48 0.11
C LEU A 14 -5.37 -5.46 1.36
N GLU A 15 -5.02 -6.63 1.89
CA GLU A 15 -4.21 -6.76 3.12
C GLU A 15 -2.84 -6.09 2.98
N HIS A 16 -2.16 -6.29 1.86
CA HIS A 16 -0.85 -5.70 1.59
C HIS A 16 -0.95 -4.19 1.34
N LEU A 17 -2.04 -3.72 0.75
CA LEU A 17 -2.30 -2.28 0.61
C LEU A 17 -2.51 -1.61 1.96
N VAL A 18 -3.32 -2.21 2.83
CA VAL A 18 -3.56 -1.69 4.19
C VAL A 18 -2.26 -1.64 4.99
N ALA A 19 -1.45 -2.70 4.94
CA ALA A 19 -0.15 -2.72 5.61
C ALA A 19 0.81 -1.67 5.03
N ALA A 20 0.82 -1.48 3.72
CA ALA A 20 1.62 -0.44 3.07
C ALA A 20 1.20 0.98 3.47
N LEU A 21 -0.10 1.24 3.59
CA LEU A 21 -0.63 2.52 4.05
C LEU A 21 -0.23 2.81 5.50
N ALA A 22 -0.28 1.82 6.37
CA ALA A 22 0.21 1.94 7.74
C ALA A 22 1.70 2.30 7.79
N ASP A 23 2.53 1.65 6.98
CA ASP A 23 3.98 1.93 6.90
C ASP A 23 4.31 3.35 6.46
N VAL A 24 3.45 3.99 5.65
CA VAL A 24 3.63 5.37 5.19
C VAL A 24 2.88 6.41 6.04
N GLY A 25 2.38 6.02 7.21
CA GLY A 25 1.82 6.93 8.22
C GLY A 25 0.30 6.90 8.36
N TYR A 26 -0.41 6.03 7.64
CA TYR A 26 -1.87 5.92 7.71
C TYR A 26 -2.32 4.63 8.40
N ALA A 27 -2.15 4.58 9.72
CA ALA A 27 -2.50 3.41 10.54
C ALA A 27 -4.02 3.17 10.68
N THR A 28 -4.84 4.19 10.43
CA THR A 28 -6.31 4.09 10.49
C THR A 28 -6.87 4.20 9.08
N VAL A 29 -7.38 3.08 8.57
CA VAL A 29 -8.03 2.97 7.25
C VAL A 29 -9.36 2.25 7.40
N GLU A 30 -10.34 2.67 6.62
CA GLU A 30 -11.57 1.91 6.44
C GLU A 30 -11.46 1.00 5.24
N THR A 31 -11.97 -0.22 5.35
CA THR A 31 -12.03 -1.21 4.27
C THR A 31 -13.47 -1.64 4.05
N HIS A 32 -13.91 -1.69 2.79
CA HIS A 32 -15.30 -1.98 2.43
C HIS A 32 -15.35 -2.97 1.26
N ASP A 33 -16.28 -3.93 1.32
CA ASP A 33 -16.55 -4.85 0.21
C ASP A 33 -17.15 -4.12 -0.99
N GLU A 34 -18.02 -3.14 -0.73
CA GLU A 34 -18.56 -2.23 -1.73
C GLU A 34 -17.94 -0.84 -1.61
N ALA A 35 -17.56 -0.23 -2.75
CA ALA A 35 -16.97 1.10 -2.78
C ALA A 35 -17.86 2.14 -2.05
N ARG A 36 -17.33 2.88 -1.08
CA ARG A 36 -18.04 3.95 -0.38
C ARG A 36 -17.66 5.33 -0.92
N PRO A 37 -18.57 6.31 -0.88
CA PRO A 37 -18.26 7.65 -1.37
C PRO A 37 -17.17 8.30 -0.53
N LEU A 38 -16.26 9.00 -1.22
CA LEU A 38 -15.27 9.87 -0.59
C LEU A 38 -15.91 11.19 -0.15
N ARG A 39 -15.31 11.83 0.84
CA ARG A 39 -15.72 13.14 1.33
C ARG A 39 -14.70 14.22 1.01
N GLY A 40 -15.19 15.43 0.76
CA GLY A 40 -14.37 16.60 0.57
C GLY A 40 -13.93 17.28 1.88
N TYR A 41 -13.08 18.30 1.76
CA TYR A 41 -12.65 19.10 2.92
C TYR A 41 -13.82 19.81 3.63
N GLN A 42 -14.95 20.04 2.97
CA GLN A 42 -16.16 20.58 3.61
C GLN A 42 -17.09 19.48 4.15
N GLY A 43 -16.73 18.20 3.96
CA GLY A 43 -17.50 17.05 4.40
C GLY A 43 -18.57 16.63 3.39
N ASP A 44 -18.63 17.37 2.28
CA ASP A 44 -19.47 17.15 1.11
C ASP A 44 -19.14 15.80 0.45
N ARG A 45 -20.16 15.18 -0.12
CA ARG A 45 -20.04 13.89 -0.78
C ARG A 45 -19.46 14.08 -2.17
N ARG A 46 -18.35 13.39 -2.47
CA ARG A 46 -17.72 13.40 -3.79
C ARG A 46 -18.30 12.32 -4.69
N ARG A 47 -18.07 12.45 -6.00
CA ARG A 47 -18.45 11.44 -7.01
C ARG A 47 -17.58 10.18 -6.93
N GLN A 48 -16.31 10.35 -6.56
CA GLN A 48 -15.36 9.25 -6.39
C GLN A 48 -15.79 8.33 -5.26
N ARG A 49 -15.58 7.02 -5.46
CA ARG A 49 -15.83 5.98 -4.46
C ARG A 49 -14.58 5.14 -4.30
N ALA A 50 -14.40 4.54 -3.13
CA ALA A 50 -13.23 3.72 -2.83
C ALA A 50 -13.58 2.57 -1.88
N HIS A 51 -12.78 1.51 -1.96
CA HIS A 51 -12.90 0.33 -1.10
C HIS A 51 -11.99 0.46 0.12
N VAL A 52 -10.82 1.10 -0.04
CA VAL A 52 -9.95 1.49 1.08
C VAL A 52 -9.97 3.01 1.21
N ILE A 53 -10.26 3.54 2.39
CA ILE A 53 -10.43 4.98 2.62
C ILE A 53 -9.60 5.41 3.83
N VAL A 54 -8.73 6.40 3.62
CA VAL A 54 -8.15 7.22 4.70
C VAL A 54 -9.01 8.47 4.81
N ARG A 55 -9.71 8.61 5.94
CA ARG A 55 -10.59 9.77 6.14
C ARG A 55 -9.78 11.04 6.33
N ARG A 56 -10.31 12.16 5.83
CA ARG A 56 -9.65 13.47 5.81
C ARG A 56 -9.00 13.89 7.13
N GLN A 57 -9.59 13.56 8.29
CA GLN A 57 -9.02 13.90 9.60
C GLN A 57 -7.68 13.22 9.88
N HIS A 58 -7.36 12.15 9.16
CA HIS A 58 -6.08 11.44 9.22
C HIS A 58 -5.12 11.87 8.11
N VAL A 59 -5.61 12.61 7.11
CA VAL A 59 -4.79 13.14 6.00
C VAL A 59 -4.28 14.54 6.34
N GLY A 60 -5.18 15.45 6.70
CA GLY A 60 -4.85 16.84 6.99
C GLY A 60 -6.09 17.68 7.27
N ALA A 61 -5.93 18.77 8.03
CA ALA A 61 -7.05 19.60 8.45
C ALA A 61 -7.84 20.25 7.28
N ALA A 62 -7.16 20.48 6.15
CA ALA A 62 -7.73 21.03 4.93
C ALA A 62 -7.79 20.02 3.77
N SER A 63 -7.64 18.72 4.06
CA SER A 63 -7.56 17.66 3.05
C SER A 63 -8.92 17.05 2.74
N ASN A 64 -8.97 16.31 1.64
CA ASN A 64 -10.09 15.43 1.31
C ASN A 64 -9.82 14.02 1.84
N ASP A 65 -10.81 13.12 1.73
CA ASP A 65 -10.54 11.70 1.89
C ASP A 65 -9.58 11.22 0.78
N LEU A 66 -8.62 10.38 1.16
CA LEU A 66 -7.78 9.61 0.25
C LEU A 66 -8.42 8.24 0.06
N GLY A 67 -8.56 7.80 -1.20
CA GLY A 67 -9.25 6.55 -1.51
C GLY A 67 -8.45 5.63 -2.43
N PHE A 68 -8.63 4.33 -2.29
CA PHE A 68 -8.22 3.33 -3.27
C PHE A 68 -9.43 2.54 -3.73
N GLU A 69 -9.73 2.63 -5.03
CA GLU A 69 -10.86 1.95 -5.66
C GLU A 69 -10.38 0.71 -6.38
N ARG A 70 -10.90 -0.46 -5.99
CA ARG A 70 -10.72 -1.69 -6.76
C ARG A 70 -11.39 -1.55 -8.12
N GLN A 71 -10.64 -1.80 -9.17
CA GLN A 71 -11.06 -1.80 -10.56
C GLN A 71 -11.49 -3.21 -10.99
N GLU A 72 -12.09 -3.30 -12.18
CA GLU A 72 -12.57 -4.57 -12.75
C GLU A 72 -11.44 -5.59 -12.96
N ASP A 73 -10.22 -5.14 -13.26
CA ASP A 73 -9.03 -5.99 -13.40
C ASP A 73 -8.42 -6.42 -12.05
N GLY A 74 -9.07 -6.08 -10.95
CA GLY A 74 -8.65 -6.39 -9.59
C GLY A 74 -7.63 -5.42 -8.99
N THR A 75 -7.09 -4.49 -9.79
CA THR A 75 -6.10 -3.50 -9.31
C THR A 75 -6.75 -2.36 -8.53
N PHE A 76 -5.98 -1.68 -7.69
CA PHE A 76 -6.43 -0.49 -6.97
C PHE A 76 -5.98 0.80 -7.66
N ARG A 77 -6.94 1.66 -8.00
CA ARG A 77 -6.70 3.05 -8.44
C ARG A 77 -6.75 3.99 -7.24
N ALA A 78 -5.72 4.81 -7.06
CA ALA A 78 -5.70 5.86 -6.05
C ALA A 78 -6.53 7.08 -6.48
N TRP A 79 -7.35 7.58 -5.57
CA TRP A 79 -8.07 8.84 -5.65
C TRP A 79 -7.44 9.82 -4.67
N ILE A 80 -6.70 10.79 -5.21
CA ILE A 80 -6.00 11.83 -4.47
C ILE A 80 -6.51 13.16 -4.99
N SER A 81 -6.82 14.09 -4.09
CA SER A 81 -7.30 15.39 -4.51
C SER A 81 -6.18 16.23 -5.12
N GLU A 82 -6.53 17.17 -6.00
CA GLU A 82 -5.57 18.11 -6.59
C GLU A 82 -4.87 18.96 -5.53
N TYR A 83 -5.53 19.22 -4.39
CA TYR A 83 -4.94 19.97 -3.28
C TYR A 83 -3.87 19.15 -2.54
N ASP A 84 -4.10 17.84 -2.41
CA ASP A 84 -3.23 16.92 -1.68
C ASP A 84 -2.10 16.35 -2.57
N VAL A 85 -2.17 16.52 -3.90
CA VAL A 85 -1.24 15.92 -4.87
C VAL A 85 0.22 16.35 -4.69
N ARG A 86 0.45 17.54 -4.11
CA ARG A 86 1.81 18.01 -3.84
C ARG A 86 2.53 17.12 -2.81
N GLU A 87 1.80 16.64 -1.81
CA GLU A 87 2.33 15.85 -0.71
C GLU A 87 2.14 14.34 -0.95
N LEU A 88 1.00 13.98 -1.55
CA LEU A 88 0.57 12.59 -1.81
C LEU A 88 0.71 12.18 -3.28
N GLY A 89 1.47 12.93 -4.08
CA GLY A 89 1.67 12.66 -5.51
C GLY A 89 2.54 11.44 -5.78
N ALA A 90 3.13 11.39 -6.99
CA ALA A 90 3.86 10.22 -7.48
C ALA A 90 4.96 9.70 -6.53
N GLY A 91 5.67 10.60 -5.83
CA GLY A 91 6.71 10.19 -4.88
C GLY A 91 6.17 9.49 -3.63
N TRP A 92 5.02 9.94 -3.10
CA TRP A 92 4.36 9.25 -1.99
C TRP A 92 3.73 7.94 -2.45
N LEU A 93 3.04 7.95 -3.61
CA LEU A 93 2.44 6.74 -4.17
C LEU A 93 3.50 5.67 -4.46
N GLY A 94 4.66 6.06 -4.99
CA GLY A 94 5.79 5.15 -5.19
C GLY A 94 6.29 4.51 -3.88
N ARG A 95 6.23 5.21 -2.75
CA ARG A 95 6.52 4.62 -1.43
C ARG A 95 5.45 3.61 -1.02
N VAL A 96 4.18 3.90 -1.25
CA VAL A 96 3.08 2.93 -1.00
C VAL A 96 3.27 1.68 -1.85
N GLU A 97 3.58 1.83 -3.14
CA GLU A 97 3.86 0.71 -4.04
C GLU A 97 5.06 -0.13 -3.58
N ALA A 98 6.14 0.52 -3.13
CA ALA A 98 7.31 -0.18 -2.60
C ALA A 98 6.98 -0.99 -1.32
N ARG A 99 6.23 -0.39 -0.38
CA ARG A 99 5.79 -1.08 0.85
C ARG A 99 4.79 -2.19 0.56
N TYR A 100 3.91 -2.00 -0.42
CA TYR A 100 3.02 -3.05 -0.91
C TYR A 100 3.82 -4.24 -1.45
N ALA A 101 4.78 -3.98 -2.34
CA ALA A 101 5.61 -5.01 -2.95
C ALA A 101 6.39 -5.80 -1.88
N TYR A 102 6.90 -5.12 -0.86
CA TYR A 102 7.54 -5.74 0.30
C TYR A 102 6.60 -6.72 1.03
N HIS A 103 5.40 -6.29 1.41
CA HIS A 103 4.44 -7.13 2.13
C HIS A 103 4.00 -8.34 1.29
N ALA A 104 3.65 -8.10 0.01
CA ALA A 104 3.26 -9.16 -0.92
C ALA A 104 4.39 -10.18 -1.16
N THR A 105 5.64 -9.70 -1.23
CA THR A 105 6.83 -10.56 -1.35
C THR A 105 7.02 -11.41 -0.11
N ARG A 106 6.95 -10.82 1.08
CA ARG A 106 7.07 -11.57 2.35
C ARG A 106 6.00 -12.63 2.50
N ALA A 107 4.74 -12.31 2.20
CA ALA A 107 3.65 -13.27 2.24
C ALA A 107 3.86 -14.41 1.23
N THR A 108 4.36 -14.11 0.03
CA THR A 108 4.68 -15.12 -0.99
C THR A 108 5.82 -16.03 -0.55
N LEU A 109 6.89 -15.48 0.01
CA LEU A 109 8.02 -16.25 0.52
C LEU A 109 7.63 -17.17 1.68
N ALA A 110 6.81 -16.68 2.61
CA ALA A 110 6.27 -17.49 3.70
C ALA A 110 5.46 -18.69 3.18
N ARG A 111 4.56 -18.46 2.21
CA ARG A 111 3.80 -19.54 1.56
C ARG A 111 4.68 -20.57 0.84
N GLN A 112 5.86 -20.16 0.39
CA GLN A 112 6.85 -21.03 -0.26
C GLN A 112 7.79 -21.72 0.75
N GLY A 113 7.56 -21.57 2.06
CA GLY A 113 8.37 -22.19 3.11
C GLY A 113 9.70 -21.48 3.37
N PHE A 114 9.82 -20.20 3.00
CA PHE A 114 10.95 -19.36 3.35
C PHE A 114 10.60 -18.42 4.50
N SER A 115 11.55 -18.18 5.39
CA SER A 115 11.48 -17.11 6.38
C SER A 115 12.59 -16.08 6.12
N VAL A 116 12.31 -14.82 6.44
CA VAL A 116 13.31 -13.75 6.36
C VAL A 116 14.27 -13.90 7.54
N ALA A 117 15.52 -14.26 7.26
CA ALA A 117 16.58 -14.37 8.26
C ALA A 117 17.21 -13.02 8.60
N ARG A 118 17.27 -12.12 7.61
CA ARG A 118 17.78 -10.75 7.77
C ARG A 118 17.09 -9.82 6.78
N GLU A 119 16.81 -8.61 7.23
CA GLU A 119 16.30 -7.52 6.43
C GLU A 119 17.23 -6.32 6.58
N GLU A 120 17.65 -5.73 5.46
CA GLU A 120 18.47 -4.52 5.44
C GLU A 120 17.83 -3.50 4.52
N THR A 121 17.78 -2.25 4.96
CA THR A 121 17.33 -1.14 4.13
C THR A 121 18.52 -0.22 3.88
N ASP A 122 18.86 -0.04 2.62
CA ASP A 122 19.90 0.88 2.20
C ASP A 122 19.47 2.34 2.36
N ARG A 123 20.42 3.26 2.30
CA ARG A 123 20.17 4.71 2.37
C ARG A 123 19.25 5.23 1.25
N ASP A 124 19.19 4.53 0.13
CA ASP A 124 18.34 4.85 -1.02
C ASP A 124 16.93 4.23 -0.92
N GLY A 125 16.63 3.50 0.17
CA GLY A 125 15.35 2.84 0.39
C GLY A 125 15.25 1.42 -0.20
N THR A 126 16.31 0.91 -0.84
CA THR A 126 16.35 -0.48 -1.32
C THR A 126 16.27 -1.44 -0.14
N VAL A 127 15.27 -2.33 -0.15
CA VAL A 127 15.13 -3.39 0.87
C VAL A 127 15.76 -4.69 0.35
N ARG A 128 16.73 -5.21 1.09
CA ARG A 128 17.34 -6.52 0.86
C ARG A 128 16.83 -7.53 1.88
N LEU A 129 16.30 -8.64 1.38
CA LEU A 129 15.83 -9.76 2.19
C LEU A 129 16.77 -10.95 2.02
N VAL A 130 17.38 -11.38 3.13
CA VAL A 130 18.10 -12.66 3.19
C VAL A 130 17.13 -13.71 3.68
N LEU A 131 16.97 -14.77 2.90
CA LEU A 131 15.99 -15.81 3.13
C LEU A 131 16.67 -17.06 3.68
N THR A 132 15.98 -17.75 4.57
CA THR A 132 16.32 -19.11 4.97
C THR A 132 15.13 -20.02 4.71
N ARG A 133 15.39 -21.28 4.36
CA ARG A 133 14.33 -22.26 4.18
C ARG A 133 13.92 -22.79 5.55
N GLN A 134 12.62 -22.77 5.82
CA GLN A 134 12.12 -23.44 7.02
C GLN A 134 12.27 -24.94 6.83
N ALA A 135 12.90 -25.61 7.79
CA ALA A 135 12.91 -27.06 7.82
C ALA A 135 11.46 -27.50 8.01
N THR A 136 10.90 -28.21 7.02
CA THR A 136 9.66 -28.96 7.19
C THR A 136 9.95 -30.00 8.27
N GLY A 137 9.38 -29.82 9.47
CA GLY A 137 9.40 -30.85 10.50
C GLY A 137 8.78 -32.13 9.92
N PHE A 138 9.52 -33.23 10.03
CA PHE A 138 9.06 -34.58 9.70
C PHE A 138 8.07 -35.08 10.76
#